data_AF-A0A3A9BLV8-F1
#
_entry.id   AF-A0A3A9BLV8-F1
#
_cell.length_a   1.000
_cell.length_b   1.000
_cell.length_c   1.000
_cell.angle_alpha   90.00
_cell.angle_beta   90.00
_cell.angle_gamma   90.00
#
_symmetry.space_group_name_H-M   'P 1'
#
loop_
_entity.id
_entity.type
_entity.pdbx_description
1 polymer ?
#
loop_
_entity_poly.entity_id
_entity_poly.type
_entity_poly.pdbx_seq_one_letter_code
_entity_poly.pdbx_strand_id
1 'polypeptide(L)'
;MKRNTEDGGNRRFILCTNNENNICREVTYERIKRVIDKEGYAASLKYYKVDYVPISDRLYYEYADELLKHIRELVELENAINFTGNAEIAIVLTEEELDDFISHIDEKCKKLYLGHDILMDAQQAQILKDRKITINIIPDYYYKELEG
;
A
#
# COMPACT_ATOMS: atom_id res chain seq x y z
N MET A 1 -17.66 8.22 -12.74
CA MET A 1 -16.79 9.09 -13.56
C MET A 1 -17.59 10.21 -14.20
N LYS A 2 -18.49 9.93 -15.17
CA LYS A 2 -19.35 10.94 -15.81
C LYS A 2 -19.95 12.01 -14.87
N ARG A 3 -20.58 11.60 -13.75
CA ARG A 3 -21.14 12.54 -12.78
C ARG A 3 -20.12 13.54 -12.21
N ASN A 4 -18.90 13.10 -11.91
CA ASN A 4 -17.84 14.00 -11.43
C ASN A 4 -17.48 15.06 -12.49
N THR A 5 -17.52 14.69 -13.77
CA THR A 5 -17.31 15.63 -14.88
C THR A 5 -18.50 16.61 -15.03
N GLU A 6 -19.72 16.11 -14.85
CA GLU A 6 -20.94 16.92 -14.97
C GLU A 6 -21.08 17.96 -13.84
N ASP A 7 -20.70 17.60 -12.61
CA ASP A 7 -20.90 18.45 -11.43
C ASP A 7 -19.61 18.94 -10.76
N GLY A 8 -18.45 18.68 -11.36
CA GLY A 8 -17.15 19.02 -10.77
C GLY A 8 -16.82 18.26 -9.47
N GLY A 9 -17.54 17.18 -9.16
CA GLY A 9 -17.38 16.41 -7.93
C GLY A 9 -16.12 15.54 -7.89
N ASN A 10 -15.81 15.03 -6.70
CA ASN A 10 -14.60 14.24 -6.40
C ASN A 10 -14.92 12.81 -5.92
N ARG A 11 -16.00 12.21 -6.41
CA ARG A 11 -16.44 10.88 -5.96
C ARG A 11 -15.41 9.81 -6.29
N ARG A 12 -15.14 8.94 -5.32
CA ARG A 12 -14.31 7.75 -5.43
C ARG A 12 -15.19 6.51 -5.24
N PHE A 13 -14.80 5.37 -5.80
CA PHE A 13 -15.54 4.11 -5.66
C PHE A 13 -14.59 2.93 -5.47
N ILE A 14 -15.08 1.91 -4.78
CA ILE A 14 -14.48 0.57 -4.70
C ILE A 14 -15.48 -0.39 -5.36
N LEU A 15 -15.01 -1.22 -6.28
CA LEU A 15 -15.82 -2.23 -6.93
C LEU A 15 -15.29 -3.60 -6.53
N CYS A 16 -16.14 -4.41 -5.92
CA CYS A 16 -15.84 -5.78 -5.52
C CYS A 16 -16.64 -6.74 -6.39
N THR A 17 -15.95 -7.70 -7.00
CA THR A 17 -16.58 -8.80 -7.73
C THR A 17 -15.65 -10.01 -7.68
N ASN A 18 -16.21 -11.22 -7.72
CA ASN A 18 -15.43 -12.43 -7.87
C ASN A 18 -14.71 -12.42 -9.25
N ASN A 19 -13.55 -13.06 -9.35
CA ASN A 19 -12.84 -13.23 -10.63
C ASN A 19 -13.28 -14.53 -11.33
N GLU A 20 -14.58 -14.83 -11.29
CA GLU A 20 -15.16 -16.01 -11.94
C GLU A 20 -14.96 -15.91 -13.45
N ASN A 21 -14.42 -16.96 -14.07
CA ASN A 21 -14.07 -16.98 -15.50
C ASN A 21 -13.24 -15.76 -15.95
N ASN A 22 -12.35 -15.26 -15.08
CA ASN A 22 -11.56 -14.04 -15.29
C ASN A 22 -12.36 -12.75 -15.55
N ILE A 23 -13.67 -12.73 -15.28
CA ILE A 23 -14.54 -11.59 -15.63
C ILE A 23 -14.14 -10.31 -14.90
N CYS A 24 -13.68 -10.40 -13.64
CA CYS A 24 -13.22 -9.22 -12.90
C CYS A 24 -12.04 -8.57 -13.63
N ARG A 25 -11.04 -9.37 -13.99
CA ARG A 25 -9.79 -8.88 -14.56
C ARG A 25 -9.88 -8.57 -16.05
N GLU A 26 -10.40 -9.48 -16.86
CA GLU A 26 -10.34 -9.37 -18.33
C GLU A 26 -11.49 -8.55 -18.92
N VAL A 27 -12.62 -8.47 -18.23
CA VAL A 27 -13.81 -7.77 -18.74
C VAL A 27 -14.06 -6.49 -17.95
N THR A 28 -14.25 -6.59 -16.63
CA THR A 28 -14.71 -5.45 -15.81
C THR A 28 -13.62 -4.40 -15.67
N TYR A 29 -12.42 -4.81 -15.25
CA TYR A 29 -11.27 -3.92 -15.12
C TYR A 29 -10.90 -3.29 -16.48
N GLU A 30 -10.79 -4.10 -17.54
CA GLU A 30 -10.48 -3.59 -18.88
C GLU A 30 -11.54 -2.63 -19.42
N ARG A 31 -12.84 -2.88 -19.15
CA ARG A 31 -13.90 -1.94 -19.53
C ARG A 31 -13.73 -0.60 -18.83
N ILE A 32 -13.46 -0.58 -17.53
CA ILE A 32 -13.26 0.66 -16.77
C ILE A 32 -12.02 1.40 -17.30
N LYS A 33 -10.91 0.69 -17.47
CA LYS A 33 -9.67 1.23 -18.02
C LYS A 33 -9.88 1.88 -19.39
N ARG A 34 -10.50 1.16 -20.34
CA ARG A 34 -10.79 1.69 -21.69
C ARG A 34 -11.70 2.90 -21.67
N VAL A 35 -12.69 2.94 -20.77
CA VAL A 35 -13.57 4.11 -20.62
C VAL A 35 -12.82 5.32 -20.06
N ILE A 36 -11.92 5.11 -19.09
CA ILE A 36 -11.04 6.17 -18.57
C ILE A 36 -10.23 6.77 -19.73
N ASP A 37 -9.53 5.92 -20.48
CA ASP A 37 -8.64 6.34 -21.55
C ASP A 37 -9.41 7.01 -22.70
N LYS A 38 -10.50 6.38 -23.17
CA LYS A 38 -11.28 6.86 -24.32
C LYS A 38 -11.96 8.21 -24.07
N GLU A 39 -12.52 8.40 -22.88
CA GLU A 39 -13.26 9.61 -22.53
C GLU A 39 -12.36 10.68 -21.89
N GLY A 40 -11.07 10.39 -21.69
CA GLY A 40 -10.10 11.33 -21.13
C GLY A 40 -10.38 11.71 -19.68
N TYR A 41 -10.93 10.78 -18.88
CA TYR A 41 -11.20 11.06 -17.47
C TYR A 41 -9.88 11.19 -16.70
N ALA A 42 -9.73 12.26 -15.92
CA ALA A 42 -8.64 12.42 -14.96
C ALA A 42 -8.85 11.49 -13.74
N ALA A 43 -8.71 10.18 -13.97
CA ALA A 43 -8.95 9.13 -12.99
C ALA A 43 -7.82 8.09 -13.03
N SER A 44 -7.52 7.51 -11.88
CA SER A 44 -6.63 6.35 -11.75
C SER A 44 -7.44 5.10 -11.40
N LEU A 45 -6.90 3.94 -11.74
CA LEU A 45 -7.49 2.64 -11.43
C LEU A 45 -6.41 1.75 -10.81
N LYS A 46 -6.71 1.19 -9.63
CA LYS A 46 -5.86 0.20 -8.96
C LYS A 46 -6.65 -1.08 -8.78
N TYR A 47 -6.01 -2.21 -9.05
CA TYR A 47 -6.59 -3.54 -8.98
C TYR A 47 -5.98 -4.30 -7.81
N TYR A 48 -6.83 -4.80 -6.91
CA TYR A 48 -6.43 -5.66 -5.80
C TYR A 48 -6.98 -7.06 -6.03
N LYS A 49 -6.16 -8.08 -5.74
CA LYS A 49 -6.57 -9.48 -5.67
C LYS A 49 -6.47 -9.90 -4.22
N VAL A 50 -7.51 -10.56 -3.71
CA VAL A 50 -7.49 -11.20 -2.39
C VAL A 50 -7.07 -12.66 -2.58
N ASP A 51 -6.19 -13.12 -1.71
CA ASP A 51 -5.81 -14.53 -1.58
C ASP A 51 -5.92 -14.95 -0.11
N TYR A 52 -5.95 -16.26 0.12
CA TYR A 52 -6.05 -16.81 1.46
C TYR A 52 -4.76 -17.52 1.84
N VAL A 53 -4.18 -17.12 2.99
CA VAL A 53 -3.05 -17.82 3.61
C VAL A 53 -3.61 -18.84 4.60
N PRO A 54 -3.45 -20.16 4.36
CA PRO A 54 -3.90 -21.17 5.31
C PRO A 54 -3.12 -21.06 6.62
N ILE A 55 -3.84 -20.92 7.72
CA ILE A 55 -3.29 -20.85 9.08
C ILE A 55 -3.63 -22.10 9.91
N SER A 56 -4.55 -22.94 9.44
CA SER A 56 -4.94 -24.17 10.14
C SER A 56 -3.72 -25.08 10.29
N ASP A 57 -3.53 -25.62 11.50
CA ASP A 57 -2.43 -26.51 11.87
C ASP A 57 -1.02 -25.90 11.72
N ARG A 58 -0.91 -24.57 11.64
CA ARG A 58 0.36 -23.84 11.56
C ARG A 58 0.51 -22.88 12.74
N LEU A 59 1.73 -22.80 13.27
CA LEU A 59 2.15 -21.79 14.24
C LEU A 59 2.41 -20.46 13.53
N TYR A 60 2.26 -19.33 14.23
CA TYR A 60 2.37 -17.98 13.66
C TYR A 60 3.65 -17.76 12.84
N TYR A 61 4.80 -18.16 13.39
CA TYR A 61 6.09 -17.99 12.72
C TYR A 61 6.21 -18.78 11.42
N GLU A 62 5.37 -19.79 11.19
CA GLU A 62 5.39 -20.58 9.96
C GLU A 62 4.74 -19.85 8.79
N TYR A 63 3.85 -18.88 9.04
CA TYR A 63 3.15 -18.12 8.00
C TYR A 63 3.33 -16.59 8.08
N ALA A 64 3.97 -16.08 9.13
CA ALA A 64 4.24 -14.66 9.30
C ALA A 64 4.97 -14.05 8.08
N ASP A 65 5.96 -14.74 7.52
CA ASP A 65 6.69 -14.28 6.33
C ASP A 65 5.81 -14.17 5.08
N GLU A 66 4.78 -15.02 4.95
CA GLU A 66 3.83 -14.91 3.84
C GLU A 66 2.95 -13.68 4.01
N LEU A 67 2.53 -13.43 5.24
CA LEU A 67 1.72 -12.29 5.59
C LEU A 67 2.49 -10.98 5.38
N LEU A 68 3.74 -10.89 5.86
CA LEU A 68 4.63 -9.72 5.77
C LEU A 68 4.85 -9.22 4.34
N LYS A 69 4.84 -10.14 3.35
CA LYS A 69 4.93 -9.79 1.92
C LYS A 69 3.82 -8.86 1.45
N HIS A 70 2.71 -8.81 2.19
CA HIS A 70 1.51 -8.06 1.83
C HIS A 70 1.26 -6.79 2.67
N ILE A 71 2.17 -6.41 3.60
CA ILE A 71 2.02 -5.16 4.37
C ILE A 71 1.83 -3.98 3.42
N ARG A 72 2.64 -3.92 2.36
CA ARG A 72 2.69 -2.76 1.46
C ARG A 72 1.31 -2.49 0.86
N GLU A 73 0.64 -3.51 0.36
CA GLU A 73 -0.69 -3.42 -0.25
C GLU A 73 -1.75 -3.00 0.77
N LEU A 74 -1.65 -3.51 2.01
CA LEU A 74 -2.57 -3.16 3.11
C LEU A 74 -2.42 -1.69 3.52
N VAL A 75 -1.20 -1.21 3.70
CA VAL A 75 -0.90 0.19 4.03
C VAL A 75 -1.37 1.11 2.90
N GLU A 76 -1.15 0.73 1.64
CA GLU A 76 -1.64 1.48 0.49
C GLU A 76 -3.16 1.60 0.46
N LEU A 77 -3.86 0.50 0.73
CA LEU A 77 -5.31 0.45 0.75
C LEU A 77 -5.89 1.30 1.88
N GLU A 78 -5.36 1.15 3.10
CA GLU A 78 -5.84 1.88 4.28
C GLU A 78 -5.64 3.39 4.14
N ASN A 79 -4.49 3.80 3.61
CA ASN A 79 -4.14 5.22 3.49
C ASN A 79 -4.60 5.83 2.15
N ALA A 80 -5.19 5.04 1.25
CA ALA A 80 -5.53 5.43 -0.11
C ALA A 80 -4.34 6.06 -0.88
N ILE A 81 -3.16 5.45 -0.75
CA ILE A 81 -1.89 5.89 -1.36
C ILE A 81 -1.36 4.86 -2.35
N ASN A 82 -0.32 5.26 -3.09
CA ASN A 82 0.47 4.37 -3.92
C ASN A 82 1.95 4.69 -3.72
N PHE A 83 2.73 3.71 -3.26
CA PHE A 83 4.18 3.85 -3.13
C PHE A 83 4.87 3.79 -4.50
N THR A 84 4.31 3.02 -5.43
CA THR A 84 4.90 2.85 -6.76
C THR A 84 4.83 4.16 -7.55
N GLY A 85 5.99 4.67 -7.95
CA GLY A 85 6.10 5.92 -8.73
C GLY A 85 5.88 7.19 -7.90
N ASN A 86 5.92 7.10 -6.57
CA ASN A 86 5.76 8.24 -5.68
C ASN A 86 7.05 8.50 -4.88
N ALA A 87 7.76 9.56 -5.23
CA ALA A 87 8.98 9.97 -4.53
C ALA A 87 8.72 10.68 -3.20
N GLU A 88 7.47 11.08 -2.91
CA GLU A 88 7.14 11.82 -1.68
C GLU A 88 6.91 10.91 -0.47
N ILE A 89 6.66 9.63 -0.69
CA ILE A 89 6.38 8.66 0.37
C ILE A 89 7.21 7.40 0.19
N ALA A 90 7.71 6.86 1.29
CA ALA A 90 8.46 5.61 1.31
C ALA A 90 7.86 4.64 2.32
N ILE A 91 8.18 3.36 2.16
CA ILE A 91 7.85 2.30 3.10
C ILE A 91 9.10 1.45 3.35
N VAL A 92 9.35 1.15 4.61
CA VAL A 92 10.49 0.36 5.09
C VAL A 92 9.96 -0.67 6.07
N LEU A 93 10.22 -1.95 5.78
CA LEU A 93 9.69 -3.11 6.51
C LEU A 93 10.76 -3.90 7.25
N THR A 94 12.04 -3.65 6.99
CA THR A 94 13.18 -4.27 7.68
C THR A 94 14.24 -3.22 8.05
N GLU A 95 15.13 -3.57 8.99
CA GLU A 95 16.27 -2.71 9.35
C GLU A 95 17.25 -2.55 8.18
N GLU A 96 17.44 -3.58 7.35
CA GLU A 96 18.26 -3.48 6.13
C GLU A 96 17.67 -2.47 5.14
N GLU A 97 16.36 -2.52 4.91
CA GLU A 97 15.67 -1.51 4.09
C GLU A 97 15.78 -0.10 4.69
N LEU A 98 15.85 0.03 6.02
CA LEU A 98 16.03 1.31 6.69
C LEU A 98 17.42 1.88 6.42
N ASP A 99 18.47 1.07 6.56
CA ASP A 99 19.85 1.50 6.29
C ASP A 99 20.03 1.95 4.83
N ASP A 100 19.46 1.19 3.90
CA ASP A 100 19.45 1.51 2.48
C ASP A 100 18.68 2.81 2.21
N PHE A 101 17.50 2.96 2.83
CA PHE A 101 16.70 4.17 2.71
C PHE A 101 17.46 5.39 3.21
N ILE A 102 18.06 5.32 4.41
CA ILE A 102 18.82 6.44 5.01
C ILE A 102 20.00 6.85 4.13
N SER A 103 20.65 5.88 3.48
CA SER A 103 21.77 6.13 2.57
C SER A 103 21.34 6.80 1.25
N HIS A 104 20.10 6.58 0.81
CA HIS A 104 19.60 7.00 -0.51
C HIS A 104 18.27 7.77 -0.45
N ILE A 105 18.06 8.58 0.58
CA ILE A 105 16.80 9.33 0.75
C ILE A 105 16.62 10.34 -0.41
N ASP A 106 15.52 10.20 -1.15
CA ASP A 106 15.07 11.17 -2.15
C ASP A 106 14.73 12.52 -1.51
N GLU A 107 15.17 13.63 -2.12
CA GLU A 107 14.93 14.99 -1.64
C GLU A 107 13.44 15.35 -1.56
N LYS A 108 12.60 14.69 -2.36
CA LYS A 108 11.14 14.91 -2.39
C LYS A 108 10.42 14.13 -1.29
N CYS A 109 11.08 13.18 -0.64
CA CYS A 109 10.45 12.35 0.37
C CYS A 109 10.04 13.17 1.59
N LYS A 110 8.77 13.06 1.98
CA LYS A 110 8.13 13.81 3.06
C LYS A 110 7.57 12.89 4.14
N LYS A 111 7.29 11.62 3.82
CA LYS A 111 6.68 10.67 4.76
C LYS A 111 7.29 9.28 4.60
N LEU A 112 7.65 8.67 5.72
CA LEU A 112 8.14 7.30 5.80
C LEU A 112 7.15 6.45 6.58
N TYR A 113 6.67 5.36 5.97
CA TYR A 113 5.92 4.31 6.64
C TYR A 113 6.92 3.28 7.16
N LEU A 114 7.00 3.10 8.48
CA LEU A 114 8.01 2.28 9.13
C LEU A 114 7.35 1.06 9.78
N GLY A 115 7.87 -0.14 9.53
CA GLY A 115 7.43 -1.37 10.20
C GLY A 115 7.44 -1.21 11.73
N HIS A 116 6.46 -1.82 12.40
CA HIS A 116 6.24 -1.68 13.83
C HIS A 116 7.49 -2.03 14.68
N ASP A 117 8.19 -3.08 14.29
CA ASP A 117 9.29 -3.67 15.07
C ASP A 117 10.67 -3.11 14.70
N ILE A 118 10.74 -2.13 13.80
CA ILE A 118 12.01 -1.57 13.34
C ILE A 118 12.53 -0.56 14.36
N LEU A 119 13.75 -0.80 14.85
CA LEU A 119 14.42 0.08 15.80
C LEU A 119 15.36 1.03 15.05
N MET A 120 15.08 2.33 15.14
CA MET A 120 16.00 3.35 14.63
C MET A 120 17.05 3.69 15.68
N ASP A 121 18.30 3.87 15.24
CA ASP A 121 19.33 4.47 16.06
C ASP A 121 19.19 6.02 16.13
N ALA A 122 20.01 6.63 17.00
CA ALA A 122 19.98 8.07 17.20
C ALA A 122 20.41 8.88 15.95
N GLN A 123 21.30 8.33 15.11
CA GLN A 123 21.77 9.00 13.90
C GLN A 123 20.70 8.97 12.82
N GLN A 124 20.10 7.81 12.55
CA GLN A 124 19.00 7.62 11.60
C GLN A 124 17.82 8.53 11.97
N ALA A 125 17.41 8.55 13.25
CA ALA A 125 16.32 9.41 13.73
C ALA A 125 16.62 10.91 13.51
N GLN A 126 17.88 11.33 13.72
CA GLN A 126 18.30 12.70 13.50
C GLN A 126 18.29 13.08 12.00
N ILE A 127 18.74 12.19 11.11
CA ILE A 127 18.71 12.40 9.65
C ILE A 127 17.28 12.61 9.16
N LEU A 128 16.33 11.76 9.58
CA LEU A 128 14.93 11.89 9.19
C LEU A 128 14.31 13.19 9.68
N LYS A 129 14.67 13.62 10.90
CA LYS A 129 14.22 14.87 11.50
C LYS A 129 14.76 16.09 10.75
N ASP A 130 16.05 16.11 10.41
CA ASP A 130 16.69 17.21 9.68
C ASP A 130 16.11 17.35 8.27
N ARG A 131 15.76 16.24 7.63
CA ARG A 131 15.06 16.21 6.34
C ARG A 131 13.54 16.47 6.44
N LYS A 132 13.00 16.68 7.65
CA LYS A 132 11.58 16.93 7.92
C LYS A 132 10.66 15.82 7.40
N ILE A 133 11.14 14.57 7.46
CA ILE A 133 10.35 13.40 7.08
C ILE A 133 9.43 13.02 8.24
N THR A 134 8.13 12.93 7.96
CA THR A 134 7.14 12.47 8.93
C THR A 134 7.15 10.94 8.99
N ILE A 135 7.33 10.38 10.18
CA ILE A 135 7.31 8.93 10.38
C ILE A 135 5.88 8.50 10.71
N ASN A 136 5.40 7.47 10.03
CA ASN A 136 4.14 6.81 10.31
C ASN A 136 4.40 5.33 10.62
N ILE A 137 4.23 4.95 11.88
CA ILE A 137 4.45 3.56 12.29
C ILE A 137 3.30 2.70 11.78
N ILE A 138 3.64 1.65 11.05
CA ILE A 138 2.72 0.65 10.53
C ILE A 138 2.19 -0.14 11.74
N PRO A 139 0.87 -0.21 11.96
CA PRO A 139 0.33 -0.94 13.11
C PRO A 139 0.62 -2.45 13.08
N ASP A 140 0.73 -3.05 14.26
CA ASP A 140 0.93 -4.50 14.46
C ASP A 140 -0.32 -5.34 14.14
N TYR A 141 -1.51 -4.72 14.13
CA TYR A 141 -2.78 -5.44 13.97
C TYR A 141 -3.01 -6.06 12.60
N TYR A 142 -2.20 -5.74 11.58
CA TYR A 142 -2.29 -6.43 10.30
C TYR A 142 -2.06 -7.94 10.46
N TYR A 143 -1.36 -8.37 11.52
CA TYR A 143 -0.98 -9.76 11.78
C TYR A 143 -1.28 -10.24 13.19
N LYS A 144 -2.25 -9.62 13.88
CA LYS A 144 -2.66 -10.12 15.20
C LYS A 144 -2.94 -11.62 15.13
N GLU A 145 -2.29 -12.38 16.02
CA GLU A 145 -2.70 -13.75 16.29
C GLU A 145 -4.21 -13.74 16.53
N LEU A 146 -4.92 -14.68 15.92
CA LEU A 146 -6.27 -14.97 16.34
C LEU A 146 -6.15 -15.43 17.79
N GLU A 147 -6.45 -14.53 18.74
CA GLU A 147 -6.68 -14.93 20.12
C GLU A 147 -7.80 -15.98 20.08
N GLY A 148 -7.42 -17.23 20.37
CA GLY A 148 -8.32 -18.40 20.34
C GLY A 148 -9.40 -18.35 21.39
#